data_AF-A0A2E1ZZD8-F1
#
_entry.id   AF-A0A2E1ZZD8-F1
#
_cell.length_a   1.000
_cell.length_b   1.000
_cell.length_c   1.000
_cell.angle_alpha   90.00
_cell.angle_beta   90.00
_cell.angle_gamma   90.00
#
_symmetry.space_group_name_H-M   'P 1'
#
loop_
_entity.id
_entity.type
_entity.pdbx_description
1 polymer ?
#
loop_
_entity_poly.entity_id
_entity_poly.type
_entity_poly.pdbx_seq_one_letter_code
_entity_poly.pdbx_strand_id
1 'polypeptide(L)'
;MELIKLALREDQAFNDPTTSALIDPSLEVSGQLIAKQEGIISGIEVFIATFAYIDSDIVFDRTLHDGDQVINGQSIIDFHGSASSILRGERTALNFIQRMSGIASETNKYVKLVEDLKATIVDTRKTAPGHRYLDKYSVMMGGGSNHRFNLSDGILIKDNHLVVLKKIGLDNRDAVIQAVNRSSHTINVEIEVESIEEVETALSAGAQIIMLDNMDVNTMSEAVSLIDGKAVVEASGGINLNTVRSVAETGVDLISVGSLTHSVQGLDLSLDIQN
;
A
#
# COMPACT_ATOMS: atom_id res chain seq x y z
N MET A 1 -4.03 16.77 -2.09
CA MET A 1 -3.78 18.01 -2.86
C MET A 1 -2.32 18.45 -2.84
N GLU A 2 -1.61 18.49 -1.70
CA GLU A 2 -0.19 18.93 -1.68
C GLU A 2 0.74 18.13 -2.59
N LEU A 3 0.61 16.80 -2.62
CA LEU A 3 1.39 15.93 -3.52
C LEU A 3 1.14 16.25 -4.99
N ILE A 4 -0.11 16.54 -5.38
CA ILE A 4 -0.47 16.92 -6.75
C ILE A 4 0.23 18.24 -7.11
N LYS A 5 0.18 19.24 -6.23
CA LYS A 5 0.87 20.53 -6.46
C LYS A 5 2.38 20.35 -6.60
N LEU A 6 2.97 19.49 -5.76
CA LEU A 6 4.39 19.19 -5.81
C LEU A 6 4.76 18.55 -7.15
N ALA A 7 4.00 17.54 -7.58
CA ALA A 7 4.25 16.81 -8.82
C ALA A 7 4.06 17.69 -10.06
N LEU A 8 2.98 18.47 -10.14
CA LEU A 8 2.76 19.41 -11.26
C LEU A 8 3.84 20.49 -11.34
N ARG A 9 4.38 20.91 -10.20
CA ARG A 9 5.50 21.86 -10.16
C ARG A 9 6.81 21.21 -10.58
N GLU A 10 7.05 19.95 -10.19
CA GLU A 10 8.19 19.16 -10.65
C GLU A 10 8.19 19.05 -12.18
N ASP A 11 7.03 18.71 -12.76
CA ASP A 11 6.83 18.52 -14.21
C ASP A 11 6.72 19.82 -15.00
N GLN A 12 6.77 20.98 -14.32
CA GLN A 12 6.61 22.31 -14.93
C GLN A 12 5.33 22.43 -15.78
N ALA A 13 4.22 21.81 -15.34
CA ALA A 13 2.99 21.69 -16.13
C ALA A 13 2.45 23.02 -16.69
N PHE A 14 2.65 24.13 -15.98
CA PHE A 14 2.21 25.47 -16.41
C PHE A 14 3.20 26.21 -17.32
N ASN A 15 4.39 25.66 -17.54
CA ASN A 15 5.46 26.21 -18.35
C ASN A 15 5.88 25.23 -19.47
N ASP A 16 4.94 24.45 -20.01
CA ASP A 16 5.21 23.51 -21.10
C ASP A 16 5.38 24.25 -22.44
N PRO A 17 6.61 24.30 -23.01
CA PRO A 17 6.86 24.98 -24.29
C PRO A 17 6.26 24.24 -25.48
N THR A 18 6.08 22.91 -25.40
CA THR A 18 5.57 22.10 -26.51
C THR A 18 4.10 22.40 -26.74
N THR A 19 3.28 22.28 -25.68
CA THR A 19 1.86 22.63 -25.75
C THR A 19 1.68 24.10 -26.12
N SER A 20 2.46 25.00 -25.52
CA SER A 20 2.33 26.45 -25.78
C SER A 20 2.71 26.86 -27.21
N ALA A 21 3.60 26.11 -27.88
CA ALA A 21 4.01 26.42 -29.25
C ALA A 21 3.10 25.80 -30.32
N LEU A 22 2.46 24.65 -30.01
CA LEU A 22 1.78 23.83 -31.01
C LEU A 22 0.25 23.83 -30.89
N ILE A 23 -0.31 24.09 -29.72
CA ILE A 23 -1.73 23.88 -29.44
C ILE A 23 -2.46 25.22 -29.30
N ASP A 24 -3.54 25.38 -30.06
CA ASP A 24 -4.43 26.54 -29.92
C ASP A 24 -5.13 26.48 -28.55
N PRO A 25 -5.07 27.54 -27.72
CA PRO A 25 -5.72 27.57 -26.42
C PRO A 25 -7.23 27.35 -26.44
N SER A 26 -7.89 27.63 -27.57
CA SER A 26 -9.33 27.42 -27.77
C SER A 26 -9.70 26.01 -28.23
N LEU A 27 -8.72 25.15 -28.51
CA LEU A 27 -8.97 23.79 -28.96
C LEU A 27 -9.45 22.93 -27.79
N GLU A 28 -10.62 22.31 -27.98
CA GLU A 28 -11.17 21.29 -27.08
C GLU A 28 -11.00 19.90 -27.70
N VAL A 29 -10.81 18.90 -26.85
CA VAL A 29 -10.70 17.50 -27.25
C VAL A 29 -11.53 16.62 -26.32
N SER A 30 -11.91 15.46 -26.85
CA SER A 30 -12.48 14.37 -26.08
C SER A 30 -11.53 13.18 -26.09
N GLY A 31 -11.63 12.30 -25.11
CA GLY A 31 -10.83 11.09 -25.08
C GLY A 31 -11.16 10.20 -23.91
N GLN A 32 -10.32 9.17 -23.73
CA GLN A 32 -10.54 8.12 -22.73
C GLN A 32 -9.25 7.78 -21.98
N LEU A 33 -9.38 7.49 -20.70
CA LEU A 33 -8.38 6.73 -19.94
C LEU A 33 -8.66 5.24 -20.17
N ILE A 34 -7.70 4.52 -20.74
CA ILE A 34 -7.85 3.13 -21.16
C ILE A 34 -6.84 2.24 -20.43
N ALA A 35 -7.30 1.08 -19.95
CA ALA A 35 -6.43 0.04 -19.44
C ALA A 35 -5.68 -0.69 -20.57
N LYS A 36 -4.37 -0.85 -20.46
CA LYS A 36 -3.55 -1.63 -21.42
C LYS A 36 -3.21 -3.04 -20.95
N GLN A 37 -3.63 -3.38 -19.73
CA GLN A 37 -3.51 -4.72 -19.15
C GLN A 37 -4.61 -4.94 -18.11
N GLU A 38 -4.78 -6.19 -17.67
CA GLU A 38 -5.70 -6.51 -16.58
C GLU A 38 -5.14 -6.08 -15.21
N GLY A 39 -6.03 -5.74 -14.28
CA GLY A 39 -5.65 -5.34 -12.93
C GLY A 39 -6.80 -4.81 -12.10
N ILE A 40 -6.46 -4.13 -11.01
CA ILE A 40 -7.39 -3.41 -10.13
C ILE A 40 -7.11 -1.91 -10.25
N ILE A 41 -8.15 -1.12 -10.49
CA ILE A 41 -8.02 0.33 -10.60
C ILE A 41 -7.94 0.98 -9.21
N SER A 42 -7.06 1.95 -9.04
CA SER A 42 -6.94 2.75 -7.81
C SER A 42 -6.38 4.13 -8.15
N GLY A 43 -7.00 5.19 -7.63
CA GLY A 43 -6.56 6.56 -7.81
C GLY A 43 -7.37 7.37 -8.84
N ILE A 44 -8.59 6.95 -9.18
CA ILE A 44 -9.49 7.70 -10.09
C ILE A 44 -9.67 9.14 -9.60
N GLU A 45 -9.95 9.34 -8.32
CA GLU A 45 -10.12 10.69 -7.77
C GLU A 45 -8.82 11.50 -7.74
N VAL A 46 -7.66 10.83 -7.61
CA VAL A 46 -6.36 11.51 -7.66
C VAL A 46 -6.04 11.95 -9.08
N PHE A 47 -6.39 11.13 -10.07
CA PHE A 47 -6.29 11.45 -11.49
C PHE A 47 -7.16 12.67 -11.83
N ILE A 48 -8.44 12.64 -11.48
CA ILE A 48 -9.37 13.76 -11.71
C ILE A 48 -8.91 15.02 -10.98
N ALA A 49 -8.52 14.91 -9.70
CA ALA A 49 -8.03 16.05 -8.93
C ALA A 49 -6.75 16.67 -9.49
N THR A 50 -5.94 15.90 -10.23
CA THR A 50 -4.75 16.42 -10.90
C THR A 50 -5.14 17.37 -12.04
N PHE A 51 -6.11 16.98 -12.86
CA PHE A 51 -6.63 17.85 -13.92
C PHE A 51 -7.41 19.03 -13.36
N ALA A 52 -8.26 18.82 -12.34
CA ALA A 52 -9.03 19.90 -11.71
C ALA A 52 -8.13 20.99 -11.08
N TYR A 53 -6.88 20.67 -10.74
CA TYR A 53 -5.91 21.67 -10.28
C TYR A 53 -5.35 22.53 -11.43
N ILE A 54 -5.25 21.97 -12.63
CA ILE A 54 -4.79 22.66 -13.84
C ILE A 54 -5.93 23.49 -14.43
N ASP A 55 -7.10 22.87 -14.57
CA ASP A 55 -8.27 23.41 -15.24
C ASP A 55 -9.53 22.73 -14.68
N SER A 56 -10.38 23.51 -14.02
CA SER A 56 -11.61 23.02 -13.40
C SER A 56 -12.75 22.77 -14.39
N ASP A 57 -12.60 23.22 -15.64
CA ASP A 57 -13.66 23.13 -16.65
C ASP A 57 -13.59 21.79 -17.43
N ILE A 58 -12.56 20.98 -17.20
CA ILE A 58 -12.47 19.62 -17.76
C ILE A 58 -13.54 18.73 -17.13
N VAL A 59 -14.36 18.13 -17.98
CA VAL A 59 -15.43 17.20 -17.59
C VAL A 59 -14.91 15.78 -17.65
N PHE A 60 -15.19 14.99 -16.60
CA PHE A 60 -14.87 13.57 -16.51
C PHE A 60 -16.15 12.78 -16.26
N ASP A 61 -16.38 11.73 -17.06
CA ASP A 61 -17.40 10.72 -16.84
C ASP A 61 -16.72 9.38 -16.53
N ARG A 62 -16.90 8.88 -15.30
CA ARG A 62 -16.24 7.66 -14.82
C ARG A 62 -17.23 6.51 -14.83
N THR A 63 -16.83 5.39 -15.44
CA THR A 63 -17.64 4.17 -15.48
C THR A 63 -17.24 3.17 -14.39
N LEU A 64 -16.08 3.37 -13.76
CA LEU A 64 -15.50 2.51 -12.74
C LEU A 64 -15.18 3.29 -11.45
N HIS A 65 -15.00 2.55 -10.38
CA HIS A 65 -14.61 3.03 -9.06
C HIS A 65 -13.29 2.37 -8.63
N ASP A 66 -12.56 3.03 -7.73
CA ASP A 66 -11.37 2.42 -7.13
C ASP A 66 -11.73 1.08 -6.46
N GLY A 67 -10.94 0.04 -6.74
CA GLY A 67 -11.21 -1.34 -6.34
C GLY A 67 -11.84 -2.20 -7.44
N ASP A 68 -12.38 -1.60 -8.50
CA ASP A 68 -12.93 -2.36 -9.63
C ASP A 68 -11.82 -3.06 -10.44
N GLN A 69 -12.16 -4.24 -10.98
CA GLN A 69 -11.30 -4.96 -11.92
C GLN A 69 -11.39 -4.35 -13.32
N VAL A 70 -10.25 -4.24 -13.99
CA VAL A 70 -10.14 -3.82 -15.39
C VAL A 70 -9.52 -4.92 -16.25
N ILE A 71 -9.88 -4.92 -17.54
CA ILE A 71 -9.28 -5.76 -18.58
C ILE A 71 -8.60 -4.90 -19.65
N ASN A 72 -7.68 -5.49 -20.42
CA ASN A 72 -7.01 -4.79 -21.52
C ASN A 72 -8.03 -4.23 -22.54
N GLY A 73 -7.88 -2.95 -22.89
CA GLY A 73 -8.74 -2.21 -23.81
C GLY A 73 -9.97 -1.58 -23.17
N GLN A 74 -10.21 -1.78 -21.88
CA GLN A 74 -11.38 -1.22 -21.19
C GLN A 74 -11.22 0.29 -20.95
N SER A 75 -12.23 1.08 -21.31
CA SER A 75 -12.33 2.49 -20.88
C SER A 75 -12.67 2.57 -19.39
N ILE A 76 -11.99 3.48 -18.70
CA ILE A 76 -12.12 3.71 -17.25
C ILE A 76 -12.82 5.05 -17.01
N ILE A 77 -12.40 6.08 -17.75
CA ILE A 77 -12.89 7.46 -17.64
C ILE A 77 -12.95 8.06 -19.04
N ASP A 78 -14.10 8.60 -19.43
CA ASP A 78 -14.23 9.46 -20.58
C ASP A 78 -14.01 10.93 -20.14
N PHE A 79 -13.34 11.74 -20.96
CA PHE A 79 -13.06 13.14 -20.64
C PHE A 79 -13.33 14.07 -21.82
N HIS A 80 -13.59 15.33 -21.50
CA HIS A 80 -13.73 16.41 -22.47
C HIS A 80 -13.27 17.75 -21.88
N GLY A 81 -12.51 18.54 -22.64
CA GLY A 81 -12.07 19.88 -22.22
C GLY A 81 -10.91 20.43 -23.05
N SER A 82 -10.24 21.47 -22.53
CA SER A 82 -9.11 22.12 -23.22
C SER A 82 -7.98 21.14 -23.52
N ALA A 83 -7.60 21.05 -24.80
CA ALA A 83 -6.48 20.23 -25.26
C ALA A 83 -5.17 20.58 -24.56
N SER A 84 -4.94 21.89 -24.34
CA SER A 84 -3.74 22.36 -23.65
C SER A 84 -3.69 21.89 -22.20
N SER A 85 -4.81 21.97 -21.48
CA SER A 85 -4.90 21.55 -20.07
C SER A 85 -4.73 20.03 -19.92
N ILE A 86 -5.33 19.27 -20.85
CA ILE A 86 -5.22 17.80 -20.87
C ILE A 86 -3.77 17.36 -21.12
N LEU A 87 -3.10 17.90 -22.14
CA LEU A 87 -1.72 17.52 -22.47
C LEU A 87 -0.72 17.87 -21.34
N ARG A 88 -0.91 19.03 -20.68
CA ARG A 88 -0.07 19.45 -19.55
C ARG A 88 -0.23 18.56 -18.31
N GLY A 89 -1.42 18.01 -18.10
CA GLY A 89 -1.73 17.17 -16.93
C GLY A 89 -1.48 15.69 -17.13
N GLU A 90 -1.43 15.22 -18.38
CA GLU A 90 -1.43 13.80 -18.75
C GLU A 90 -0.40 12.99 -17.95
N ARG A 91 0.89 13.36 -18.04
CA ARG A 91 1.96 12.54 -17.48
C ARG A 91 1.89 12.46 -15.96
N THR A 92 1.67 13.60 -15.31
CA THR A 92 1.54 13.65 -13.85
C THR A 92 0.34 12.85 -13.37
N ALA A 93 -0.83 12.98 -14.03
CA ALA A 93 -2.04 12.24 -13.66
C ALA A 93 -1.89 10.73 -13.88
N LEU A 94 -1.32 10.32 -15.02
CA LEU A 94 -1.01 8.91 -15.32
C LEU A 94 -0.04 8.32 -14.30
N ASN A 95 1.04 9.02 -13.93
CA ASN A 95 2.01 8.53 -12.96
C ASN A 95 1.37 8.19 -11.60
N PHE A 96 0.40 8.99 -11.14
CA PHE A 96 -0.34 8.69 -9.90
C PHE A 96 -1.18 7.43 -10.05
N ILE A 97 -2.12 7.41 -11.00
CA ILE A 97 -3.09 6.33 -11.13
C ILE A 97 -2.44 5.00 -11.54
N GLN A 98 -1.40 5.04 -12.39
CA GLN A 98 -0.66 3.83 -12.77
C GLN A 98 0.06 3.22 -11.56
N ARG A 99 0.76 4.02 -10.74
CA ARG A 99 1.41 3.53 -9.51
C ARG A 99 0.39 2.95 -8.54
N MET A 100 -0.66 3.71 -8.24
CA MET A 100 -1.71 3.31 -7.30
C MET A 100 -2.41 2.02 -7.74
N SER A 101 -2.79 1.94 -9.01
CA SER A 101 -3.40 0.73 -9.60
C SER A 101 -2.42 -0.45 -9.64
N GLY A 102 -1.12 -0.19 -9.80
CA GLY A 102 -0.08 -1.21 -9.69
C GLY A 102 -0.03 -1.87 -8.29
N ILE A 103 -0.09 -1.05 -7.24
CA ILE A 103 -0.13 -1.53 -5.84
C ILE A 103 -1.41 -2.32 -5.59
N ALA A 104 -2.57 -1.80 -6.01
CA ALA A 104 -3.86 -2.48 -5.83
C ALA A 104 -3.88 -3.83 -6.56
N SER A 105 -3.40 -3.85 -7.80
CA SER A 105 -3.32 -5.07 -8.62
C SER A 105 -2.40 -6.12 -8.00
N GLU A 106 -1.22 -5.72 -7.51
CA GLU A 106 -0.29 -6.64 -6.86
C GLU A 106 -0.88 -7.17 -5.56
N THR A 107 -1.48 -6.31 -4.74
CA THR A 107 -2.16 -6.70 -3.49
C THR A 107 -3.25 -7.74 -3.75
N ASN A 108 -4.07 -7.53 -4.79
CA ASN A 108 -5.14 -8.45 -5.14
C ASN A 108 -4.64 -9.86 -5.47
N LYS A 109 -3.45 -9.99 -6.06
CA LYS A 109 -2.84 -11.30 -6.32
C LYS A 109 -2.53 -12.04 -5.02
N TYR A 110 -1.99 -11.35 -4.00
CA TYR A 110 -1.75 -11.98 -2.68
C TYR A 110 -3.06 -12.35 -1.99
N VAL A 111 -4.05 -11.45 -2.00
CA VAL A 111 -5.36 -11.67 -1.37
C VAL A 111 -6.04 -12.90 -1.96
N LYS A 112 -6.08 -13.03 -3.29
CA LYS A 112 -6.66 -14.21 -3.96
C LYS A 112 -6.00 -15.53 -3.58
N LEU A 113 -4.71 -15.53 -3.24
CA LEU A 113 -4.00 -16.75 -2.85
C LEU A 113 -4.37 -17.26 -1.45
N VAL A 114 -5.00 -16.41 -0.63
CA VAL A 114 -5.32 -16.69 0.77
C VAL A 114 -6.80 -16.44 1.12
N GLU A 115 -7.65 -16.16 0.14
CA GLU A 115 -9.05 -15.76 0.37
C GLU A 115 -9.90 -16.83 1.07
N ASP A 116 -9.48 -18.10 0.96
CA ASP A 116 -10.10 -19.26 1.61
C ASP A 116 -9.54 -19.55 3.01
N LEU A 117 -8.61 -18.73 3.49
CA LEU A 117 -7.89 -18.90 4.76
C LEU A 117 -8.19 -17.74 5.71
N LYS A 118 -7.78 -17.90 6.98
CA LYS A 118 -7.94 -16.88 8.03
C LYS A 118 -7.08 -15.63 7.79
N ALA A 119 -5.93 -15.82 7.14
CA ALA A 119 -4.88 -14.81 7.08
C ALA A 119 -5.30 -13.58 6.26
N THR A 120 -4.99 -12.40 6.78
CA THR A 120 -5.20 -11.11 6.09
C THR A 120 -3.86 -10.56 5.59
N ILE A 121 -3.81 -10.17 4.31
CA ILE A 121 -2.64 -9.49 3.75
C ILE A 121 -2.60 -8.05 4.24
N VAL A 122 -1.48 -7.64 4.83
CA VAL A 122 -1.27 -6.27 5.29
C VAL A 122 -0.04 -5.62 4.65
N ASP A 123 -0.07 -4.30 4.55
CA ASP A 123 1.06 -3.51 4.10
C ASP A 123 2.09 -3.24 5.21
N THR A 124 3.04 -2.35 4.94
CA THR A 124 4.05 -1.95 5.94
C THR A 124 4.29 -0.44 5.90
N ARG A 125 5.29 0.03 6.64
CA ARG A 125 5.82 1.40 6.52
C ARG A 125 6.93 1.54 5.46
N LYS A 126 7.28 0.46 4.75
CA LYS A 126 8.22 0.45 3.61
C LYS A 126 7.52 1.00 2.36
N THR A 127 7.18 2.28 2.41
CA THR A 127 6.40 3.00 1.39
C THR A 127 7.28 4.02 0.68
N ALA A 128 6.86 4.49 -0.50
CA ALA A 128 7.52 5.63 -1.12
C ALA A 128 7.45 6.86 -0.18
N PRO A 129 8.57 7.57 0.07
CA PRO A 129 8.57 8.74 0.94
C PRO A 129 7.57 9.80 0.44
N GLY A 130 6.76 10.35 1.35
CA GLY A 130 5.70 11.31 1.01
C GLY A 130 4.40 10.69 0.45
N HIS A 131 4.46 9.48 -0.11
CA HIS A 131 3.32 8.82 -0.77
C HIS A 131 2.56 7.83 0.11
N ARG A 132 2.95 7.66 1.38
CA ARG A 132 2.39 6.62 2.28
C ARG A 132 0.86 6.56 2.26
N TYR A 133 0.18 7.69 2.29
CA TYR A 133 -1.29 7.71 2.26
C TYR A 133 -1.84 7.05 0.99
N LEU A 134 -1.29 7.38 -0.18
CA LEU A 134 -1.72 6.82 -1.47
C LEU A 134 -1.33 5.35 -1.60
N ASP A 135 -0.13 4.98 -1.14
CA ASP A 135 0.33 3.59 -1.15
C ASP A 135 -0.59 2.72 -0.29
N LYS A 136 -0.88 3.12 0.96
CA LYS A 136 -1.78 2.43 1.89
C LYS A 136 -3.23 2.37 1.38
N TYR A 137 -3.72 3.48 0.82
CA TYR A 137 -5.03 3.51 0.18
C TYR A 137 -5.14 2.47 -0.94
N SER A 138 -4.10 2.37 -1.78
CA SER A 138 -4.07 1.44 -2.89
C SER A 138 -4.03 -0.03 -2.45
N VAL A 139 -3.37 -0.34 -1.34
CA VAL A 139 -3.44 -1.69 -0.73
C VAL A 139 -4.88 -2.03 -0.37
N MET A 140 -5.62 -1.12 0.27
CA MET A 140 -7.03 -1.35 0.59
C MET A 140 -7.88 -1.57 -0.67
N MET A 141 -7.63 -0.83 -1.74
CA MET A 141 -8.35 -1.02 -3.01
C MET A 141 -8.06 -2.39 -3.65
N GLY A 142 -6.88 -2.96 -3.40
CA GLY A 142 -6.55 -4.33 -3.81
C GLY A 142 -7.18 -5.43 -2.94
N GLY A 143 -7.88 -5.08 -1.85
CA GLY A 143 -8.46 -6.01 -0.87
C GLY A 143 -7.55 -6.35 0.31
N GLY A 144 -6.38 -5.72 0.41
CA GLY A 144 -5.51 -5.84 1.58
C GLY A 144 -5.97 -4.95 2.75
N SER A 145 -5.26 -5.04 3.87
CA SER A 145 -5.49 -4.20 5.04
C SER A 145 -4.24 -3.40 5.42
N ASN A 146 -4.42 -2.34 6.21
CA ASN A 146 -3.32 -1.50 6.63
C ASN A 146 -2.75 -1.95 7.97
N HIS A 147 -1.44 -2.18 8.03
CA HIS A 147 -0.68 -2.14 9.28
C HIS A 147 -0.64 -0.69 9.80
N ARG A 148 0.03 -0.45 10.93
CA ARG A 148 0.19 0.90 11.52
C ARG A 148 0.67 1.91 10.48
N PHE A 149 0.04 3.08 10.43
CA PHE A 149 0.33 4.10 9.44
C PHE A 149 1.66 4.81 9.72
N ASN A 150 1.95 5.07 11.00
CA ASN A 150 3.13 5.80 11.44
C ASN A 150 3.68 5.24 12.76
N LEU A 151 4.66 5.92 13.36
CA LEU A 151 5.32 5.48 14.61
C LEU A 151 4.43 5.65 15.85
N SER A 152 3.39 6.49 15.77
CA SER A 152 2.51 6.85 16.88
C SER A 152 1.30 5.94 17.01
N ASP A 153 0.95 5.15 16.00
CA ASP A 153 -0.28 4.34 16.00
C ASP A 153 -0.13 2.99 16.74
N GLY A 154 1.10 2.60 17.09
CA GLY A 154 1.40 1.29 17.67
C GLY A 154 2.85 1.17 18.12
N ILE A 155 3.09 0.45 19.21
CA ILE A 155 4.45 0.11 19.64
C ILE A 155 4.85 -1.16 18.89
N LEU A 156 5.96 -1.12 18.17
CA LEU A 156 6.57 -2.28 17.53
C LEU A 156 8.03 -2.38 17.97
N ILE A 157 8.28 -3.34 18.86
CA ILE A 157 9.62 -3.70 19.33
C ILE A 157 10.28 -4.53 18.21
N LYS A 158 11.52 -4.20 17.89
CA LYS A 158 12.31 -4.77 16.80
C LYS A 158 13.68 -5.16 17.34
N ASP A 159 14.41 -5.98 16.60
CA ASP A 159 15.82 -6.32 16.79
C ASP A 159 16.69 -5.16 17.33
N ASN A 160 16.62 -4.00 16.67
CA ASN A 160 17.44 -2.83 16.97
C ASN A 160 17.08 -2.21 18.32
N HIS A 161 15.80 -2.24 18.69
CA HIS A 161 15.36 -1.77 20.01
C HIS A 161 15.93 -2.67 21.10
N LEU A 162 15.87 -3.99 20.89
CA LEU A 162 16.40 -4.98 21.84
C LEU A 162 17.92 -4.86 21.98
N VAL A 163 18.66 -4.64 20.89
CA VAL A 163 20.11 -4.37 20.95
C VAL A 163 20.44 -3.14 21.80
N VAL A 164 19.64 -2.07 21.70
CA VAL A 164 19.83 -0.86 22.52
C VAL A 164 19.48 -1.12 23.99
N LEU A 165 18.35 -1.80 24.25
CA LEU A 165 17.89 -2.12 25.61
C LEU A 165 18.83 -3.08 26.36
N LYS A 166 19.46 -4.02 25.64
CA LYS A 166 20.50 -4.90 26.21
C LYS A 166 21.67 -4.13 26.82
N LYS A 167 22.00 -2.92 26.32
CA LYS A 167 23.06 -2.07 26.91
C LYS A 167 22.75 -1.56 28.31
N ILE A 168 21.48 -1.55 28.70
CA ILE A 168 21.03 -1.19 30.05
C ILE A 168 20.51 -2.40 30.82
N GLY A 169 20.83 -3.62 30.36
CA GLY A 169 20.50 -4.88 31.03
C GLY A 169 19.05 -5.33 30.89
N LEU A 170 18.30 -4.80 29.93
CA LEU A 170 16.91 -5.21 29.66
C LEU A 170 16.86 -6.19 28.48
N ASP A 171 16.10 -7.28 28.63
CA ASP A 171 15.88 -8.29 27.60
C ASP A 171 14.52 -8.13 26.88
N ASN A 172 14.13 -9.12 26.07
CA ASN A 172 12.86 -9.11 25.33
C ASN A 172 11.65 -9.04 26.27
N ARG A 173 11.72 -9.75 27.40
CA ARG A 173 10.67 -9.80 28.41
C ARG A 173 10.46 -8.43 29.05
N ASP A 174 11.56 -7.80 29.46
CA ASP A 174 11.55 -6.47 30.06
C ASP A 174 11.03 -5.41 29.09
N ALA A 175 11.43 -5.50 27.81
CA ALA A 175 10.99 -4.59 26.77
C ALA A 175 9.47 -4.62 26.59
N VAL A 176 8.87 -5.81 26.51
CA VAL A 176 7.43 -5.99 26.37
C VAL A 176 6.69 -5.49 27.63
N ILE A 177 7.12 -5.89 28.83
CA ILE A 177 6.51 -5.40 30.08
C ILE A 177 6.53 -3.87 30.13
N GLN A 178 7.68 -3.27 29.81
CA GLN A 178 7.84 -1.83 29.85
C GLN A 178 6.93 -1.13 28.83
N ALA A 179 6.82 -1.69 27.62
CA ALA A 179 5.92 -1.17 26.58
C ALA A 179 4.45 -1.28 27.01
N VAL A 180 4.02 -2.44 27.49
CA VAL A 180 2.63 -2.66 27.94
C VAL A 180 2.27 -1.71 29.08
N ASN A 181 3.13 -1.59 30.10
CA ASN A 181 2.87 -0.71 31.26
C ASN A 181 2.86 0.78 30.91
N ARG A 182 3.51 1.19 29.82
CA ARG A 182 3.60 2.60 29.39
C ARG A 182 2.64 2.93 28.25
N SER A 183 2.05 1.93 27.62
CA SER A 183 1.10 2.11 26.54
C SER A 183 -0.22 2.67 27.06
N SER A 184 -0.86 3.54 26.27
CA SER A 184 -2.29 3.82 26.45
C SER A 184 -3.08 2.55 26.15
N HIS A 185 -4.23 2.36 26.80
CA HIS A 185 -5.15 1.24 26.51
C HIS A 185 -5.65 1.21 25.05
N THR A 186 -5.40 2.26 24.27
CA THR A 186 -5.73 2.38 22.84
C THR A 186 -4.55 2.04 21.90
N ILE A 187 -3.37 1.71 22.42
CA ILE A 187 -2.16 1.42 21.64
C ILE A 187 -1.75 -0.03 21.90
N ASN A 188 -1.69 -0.84 20.83
CA ASN A 188 -1.20 -2.21 20.92
C ASN A 188 0.33 -2.25 20.96
N VAL A 189 0.86 -3.26 21.65
CA VAL A 189 2.28 -3.64 21.69
C VAL A 189 2.49 -4.87 20.83
N GLU A 190 3.33 -4.69 19.82
CA GLU A 190 3.80 -5.69 18.88
C GLU A 190 5.30 -5.91 19.09
N ILE A 191 5.77 -7.15 18.91
CA ILE A 191 7.18 -7.50 18.98
C ILE A 191 7.57 -8.47 17.86
N GLU A 192 8.68 -8.18 17.19
CA GLU A 192 9.37 -9.10 16.28
C GLU A 192 10.15 -10.15 17.08
N VAL A 193 9.96 -11.42 16.70
CA VAL A 193 10.62 -12.58 17.30
C VAL A 193 11.15 -13.51 16.21
N GLU A 194 12.25 -14.18 16.50
CA GLU A 194 12.97 -15.07 15.57
C GLU A 194 13.01 -16.53 16.05
N SER A 195 12.59 -16.84 17.29
CA SER A 195 12.52 -18.22 17.81
C SER A 195 11.27 -18.51 18.66
N ILE A 196 10.99 -19.81 18.89
CA ILE A 196 9.88 -20.26 19.75
C ILE A 196 10.05 -19.79 21.20
N GLU A 197 11.28 -19.78 21.72
CA GLU A 197 11.57 -19.29 23.08
C GLU A 197 11.24 -17.80 23.22
N GLU A 198 11.47 -17.01 22.16
CA GLU A 198 11.09 -15.60 22.13
C GLU A 198 9.57 -15.41 22.05
N VAL A 199 8.85 -16.29 21.34
CA VAL A 199 7.38 -16.30 21.32
C VAL A 199 6.82 -16.52 22.73
N GLU A 200 7.28 -17.54 23.46
CA GLU A 200 6.86 -17.80 24.84
C GLU A 200 7.13 -16.61 25.76
N THR A 201 8.30 -16.00 25.59
CA THR A 201 8.73 -14.83 26.36
C THR A 201 7.84 -13.62 26.10
N ALA A 202 7.57 -13.31 24.83
CA ALA A 202 6.70 -12.22 24.41
C ALA A 202 5.26 -12.41 24.90
N LEU A 203 4.74 -13.64 24.74
CA LEU A 203 3.39 -14.00 25.12
C LEU A 203 3.17 -13.87 26.63
N SER A 204 4.08 -14.43 27.43
CA SER A 204 4.00 -14.34 28.90
C SER A 204 4.21 -12.90 29.43
N ALA A 205 4.89 -12.04 28.66
CA ALA A 205 5.07 -10.64 28.97
C ALA A 205 3.87 -9.75 28.58
N GLY A 206 2.90 -10.29 27.84
CA GLY A 206 1.64 -9.60 27.52
C GLY A 206 1.65 -8.83 26.20
N ALA A 207 2.51 -9.19 25.23
CA ALA A 207 2.42 -8.64 23.88
C ALA A 207 1.04 -8.95 23.26
N GLN A 208 0.39 -7.94 22.66
CA GLN A 208 -0.91 -8.13 21.99
C GLN A 208 -0.74 -8.68 20.56
N ILE A 209 0.41 -8.41 19.94
CA ILE A 209 0.74 -8.87 18.59
C ILE A 209 2.16 -9.46 18.63
N ILE A 210 2.35 -10.63 18.02
CA ILE A 210 3.66 -11.28 17.89
C ILE A 210 3.96 -11.47 16.41
N MET A 211 5.02 -10.82 15.93
CA MET A 211 5.48 -10.91 14.56
C MET A 211 6.58 -11.97 14.45
N LEU A 212 6.30 -13.04 13.70
CA LEU A 212 7.23 -14.12 13.37
C LEU A 212 8.08 -13.66 12.18
N ASP A 213 9.34 -13.26 12.42
CA ASP A 213 10.23 -12.73 11.39
C ASP A 213 11.10 -13.84 10.77
N ASN A 214 10.96 -14.05 9.46
CA ASN A 214 11.75 -15.02 8.67
C ASN A 214 11.78 -16.46 9.21
N MET A 215 10.79 -16.88 10.00
CA MET A 215 10.64 -18.26 10.45
C MET A 215 10.20 -19.18 9.29
N ASP A 216 10.62 -20.44 9.31
CA ASP A 216 10.09 -21.45 8.38
C ASP A 216 8.66 -21.89 8.76
N VAL A 217 7.96 -22.52 7.81
CA VAL A 217 6.54 -22.92 7.94
C VAL A 217 6.27 -23.84 9.13
N ASN A 218 7.20 -24.75 9.46
CA ASN A 218 7.02 -25.66 10.59
C ASN A 218 7.12 -24.89 11.91
N THR A 219 8.15 -24.04 12.03
CA THR A 219 8.35 -23.17 13.19
C THR A 219 7.16 -22.21 13.37
N MET A 220 6.64 -21.62 12.29
CA MET A 220 5.44 -20.78 12.36
C MET A 220 4.20 -21.54 12.83
N SER A 221 3.99 -22.77 12.36
CA SER A 221 2.85 -23.60 12.79
C SER A 221 2.92 -23.97 14.28
N GLU A 222 4.14 -24.23 14.78
CA GLU A 222 4.39 -24.44 16.20
C GLU A 222 4.11 -23.17 17.01
N ALA A 223 4.59 -22.01 16.56
CA ALA A 223 4.34 -20.72 17.21
C ALA A 223 2.85 -20.39 17.29
N VAL A 224 2.10 -20.57 16.19
CA VAL A 224 0.64 -20.36 16.15
C VAL A 224 -0.05 -21.28 17.18
N SER A 225 0.34 -22.55 17.22
CA SER A 225 -0.21 -23.52 18.18
C SER A 225 0.10 -23.15 19.63
N LEU A 226 1.30 -22.61 19.90
CA LEU A 226 1.74 -22.18 21.22
C LEU A 226 1.00 -20.91 21.69
N ILE A 227 0.77 -19.96 20.78
CA ILE A 227 0.06 -18.71 21.07
C ILE A 227 -1.42 -18.97 21.37
N ASP A 228 -2.04 -19.94 20.69
CA ASP A 228 -3.39 -20.43 20.99
C ASP A 228 -4.43 -19.29 21.12
N GLY A 229 -4.35 -18.32 20.19
CA GLY A 229 -5.27 -17.17 20.11
C GLY A 229 -5.14 -16.12 21.23
N LYS A 230 -4.12 -16.20 22.08
CA LYS A 230 -3.88 -15.23 23.17
C LYS A 230 -3.24 -13.91 22.69
N ALA A 231 -2.66 -13.91 21.50
CA ALA A 231 -2.14 -12.74 20.80
C ALA A 231 -2.43 -12.87 19.30
N VAL A 232 -2.46 -11.74 18.58
CA VAL A 232 -2.51 -11.73 17.12
C VAL A 232 -1.16 -12.20 16.59
N VAL A 233 -1.16 -13.12 15.64
CA VAL A 233 0.07 -13.64 15.02
C VAL A 233 0.24 -13.04 13.64
N GLU A 234 1.36 -12.35 13.44
CA GLU A 234 1.76 -11.78 12.16
C GLU A 234 2.97 -12.54 11.60
N ALA A 235 2.94 -12.92 10.33
CA ALA A 235 4.13 -13.41 9.63
C ALA A 235 4.74 -12.29 8.76
N SER A 236 6.07 -12.16 8.82
CA SER A 236 6.84 -11.19 8.04
C SER A 236 8.16 -11.79 7.55
N GLY A 237 8.72 -11.16 6.52
CA GLY A 237 10.04 -11.52 5.98
C GLY A 237 9.97 -12.54 4.84
N GLY A 238 10.61 -12.24 3.71
CA GLY A 238 10.70 -13.14 2.55
C GLY A 238 9.38 -13.49 1.85
N ILE A 239 8.24 -12.91 2.24
CA ILE A 239 6.92 -13.22 1.68
C ILE A 239 6.85 -12.82 0.20
N ASN A 240 6.41 -13.76 -0.64
CA ASN A 240 6.16 -13.56 -2.06
C ASN A 240 4.99 -14.44 -2.54
N LEU A 241 4.57 -14.29 -3.81
CA LEU A 241 3.43 -15.03 -4.37
C LEU A 241 3.59 -16.56 -4.31
N ASN A 242 4.81 -17.10 -4.24
CA ASN A 242 5.02 -18.55 -4.12
C ASN A 242 4.97 -19.05 -2.67
N THR A 243 5.19 -18.18 -1.68
CA THR A 243 5.30 -18.56 -0.26
C THR A 243 4.10 -18.14 0.58
N VAL A 244 3.35 -17.12 0.15
CA VAL A 244 2.24 -16.54 0.93
C VAL A 244 1.20 -17.57 1.35
N ARG A 245 0.84 -18.51 0.46
CA ARG A 245 -0.18 -19.51 0.77
C ARG A 245 0.27 -20.48 1.86
N SER A 246 1.48 -21.03 1.76
CA SER A 246 2.01 -21.93 2.80
C SER A 246 2.17 -21.22 4.15
N VAL A 247 2.46 -19.92 4.14
CA VAL A 247 2.50 -19.10 5.35
C VAL A 247 1.09 -18.94 5.93
N ALA A 248 0.09 -18.62 5.11
CA ALA A 248 -1.30 -18.52 5.56
C ALA A 248 -1.86 -19.83 6.13
N GLU A 249 -1.47 -20.98 5.55
CA GLU A 249 -1.88 -22.31 6.01
C GLU A 249 -1.38 -22.67 7.42
N THR A 250 -0.36 -21.97 7.93
CA THR A 250 0.10 -22.14 9.34
C THR A 250 -0.93 -21.64 10.37
N GLY A 251 -1.89 -20.82 9.95
CA GLY A 251 -2.94 -20.27 10.80
C GLY A 251 -2.65 -18.88 11.38
N VAL A 252 -1.61 -18.19 10.90
CA VAL A 252 -1.37 -16.78 11.25
C VAL A 252 -2.56 -15.88 10.90
N ASP A 253 -2.74 -14.80 11.66
CA ASP A 253 -3.80 -13.82 11.46
C ASP A 253 -3.47 -12.84 10.35
N LEU A 254 -2.21 -12.37 10.31
CA LEU A 254 -1.75 -11.34 9.41
C LEU A 254 -0.50 -11.80 8.65
N ILE A 255 -0.34 -11.35 7.42
CA ILE A 255 0.89 -11.52 6.64
C ILE A 255 1.28 -10.15 6.09
N SER A 256 2.38 -9.59 6.59
CA SER A 256 2.87 -8.30 6.08
C SER A 256 3.79 -8.44 4.88
N VAL A 257 3.47 -7.71 3.82
CA VAL A 257 4.18 -7.80 2.54
C VAL A 257 4.73 -6.43 2.17
N GLY A 258 6.01 -6.21 2.45
CA GLY A 258 6.67 -4.93 2.17
C GLY A 258 6.73 -4.57 0.68
N SER A 259 6.91 -5.58 -0.18
CA SER A 259 7.09 -5.39 -1.62
C SER A 259 5.89 -4.74 -2.31
N LEU A 260 4.69 -4.84 -1.72
CA LEU A 260 3.48 -4.18 -2.19
C LEU A 260 3.68 -2.67 -2.40
N THR A 261 4.48 -2.02 -1.56
CA THR A 261 4.60 -0.54 -1.57
C THR A 261 5.99 -0.03 -1.94
N HIS A 262 7.07 -0.80 -1.68
CA HIS A 262 8.43 -0.37 -2.07
C HIS A 262 8.92 -0.89 -3.42
N SER A 263 8.28 -1.91 -4.00
CA SER A 263 8.70 -2.54 -5.27
C SER A 263 7.57 -2.53 -6.31
N VAL A 264 7.00 -1.35 -6.55
CA VAL A 264 5.80 -1.19 -7.35
C VAL A 264 6.11 -1.20 -8.85
N GLN A 265 5.44 -2.07 -9.59
CA GLN A 265 5.27 -1.94 -11.03
C GLN A 265 3.90 -1.29 -11.30
N GLY A 266 3.90 -0.16 -12.02
CA GLY A 266 2.65 0.53 -12.35
C GLY A 266 1.75 -0.30 -13.27
N LEU A 267 0.44 -0.16 -13.13
CA LEU A 267 -0.52 -0.72 -14.07
C LEU A 267 -0.43 0.09 -15.38
N ASP A 268 -0.24 -0.58 -16.52
CA ASP A 268 -0.16 0.13 -17.80
C ASP A 268 -1.53 0.70 -18.22
N LEU A 269 -1.58 2.02 -18.36
CA LEU A 269 -2.77 2.81 -18.67
C LEU A 269 -2.38 3.89 -19.68
N SER A 270 -3.27 4.23 -20.61
CA SER A 270 -3.03 5.32 -21.56
C SER A 270 -4.16 6.34 -21.54
N LEU A 271 -3.81 7.61 -21.72
CA LEU A 271 -4.76 8.62 -22.14
C LEU A 271 -4.83 8.63 -23.67
N ASP A 272 -5.99 8.36 -24.24
CA ASP A 272 -6.21 8.28 -25.68
C ASP A 272 -7.14 9.42 -26.12
N ILE A 273 -6.60 10.36 -26.91
CA ILE A 273 -7.36 11.50 -27.44
C ILE A 273 -8.05 11.07 -28.74
N GLN A 274 -9.36 11.27 -28.79
CA GLN A 274 -10.20 10.91 -29.93
C GLN A 274 -10.57 12.18 -30.73
N ASN A 275 -10.76 12.00 -32.04
CA ASN A 275 -11.21 13.06 -32.95
C ASN A 275 -12.69 13.37 -32.82
#